data_AF-A0A959V862-F1
#
_entry.id   AF-A0A959V862-F1
#
_cell.length_a   1.000
_cell.length_b   1.000
_cell.length_c   1.000
_cell.angle_alpha   90.00
_cell.angle_beta   90.00
_cell.angle_gamma   90.00
#
_symmetry.space_group_name_H-M   'P 1'
#
loop_
_entity.id
_entity.type
_entity.pdbx_description
1 polymer ?
#
loop_
_entity_poly.entity_id
_entity_poly.type
_entity_poly.pdbx_seq_one_letter_code
_entity_poly.pdbx_strand_id
1 'polypeptide(L)'
;RLDVDALRKFSRELGEDILKLQDRIREACGGIDFNIDSPKQLGDVLFETLKIGGEKPKRTKTGQYQTSEDVLSTLVDAHPVVPLVLEYRALRKLKSTYVDTLPDMVDPATGRVHTSYRQAVAATGRLSSESPNLQNIPIRTEKGREIRKAFVPRDQDHLLLSADYSQIELRVIAHMSGDKGLQEAFSKGLDIHAA
;
A
#
# COMPACT_ATOMS: atom_id res chain seq x y z
N ARG A 1 8.33 -19.75 -2.04
CA ARG A 1 7.05 -20.51 -2.09
C ARG A 1 5.98 -19.59 -1.49
N LEU A 2 4.71 -19.86 -1.75
CA LEU A 2 3.63 -19.10 -1.13
C LEU A 2 2.79 -20.02 -0.24
N ASP A 3 2.48 -19.57 0.97
CA ASP A 3 1.49 -20.20 1.84
C ASP A 3 0.09 -19.74 1.42
N VAL A 4 -0.51 -20.54 0.52
CA VAL A 4 -1.83 -20.26 -0.07
C VAL A 4 -2.94 -20.34 0.98
N ASP A 5 -2.86 -21.27 1.91
CA ASP A 5 -3.89 -21.48 2.92
C ASP A 5 -3.92 -20.34 3.93
N ALA A 6 -2.74 -19.85 4.34
CA ALA A 6 -2.63 -18.65 5.16
C ALA A 6 -3.26 -17.43 4.47
N LEU A 7 -2.99 -17.21 3.17
CA LEU A 7 -3.60 -16.09 2.44
C LEU A 7 -5.12 -16.25 2.25
N ARG A 8 -5.62 -17.46 1.99
CA ARG A 8 -7.07 -17.70 1.89
C ARG A 8 -7.78 -17.48 3.22
N LYS A 9 -7.14 -17.86 4.34
CA LYS A 9 -7.65 -17.54 5.68
C LYS A 9 -7.68 -16.02 5.87
N PHE A 10 -6.59 -15.34 5.57
CA PHE A 10 -6.48 -13.90 5.72
C PHE A 10 -7.46 -13.12 4.81
N SER A 11 -7.76 -13.65 3.62
CA SER A 11 -8.78 -13.10 2.71
C SER A 11 -10.16 -13.03 3.39
N ARG A 12 -10.55 -14.09 4.11
CA ARG A 12 -11.83 -14.13 4.83
C ARG A 12 -11.86 -13.10 5.97
N GLU A 13 -10.80 -13.05 6.77
CA GLU A 13 -10.66 -12.07 7.87
C GLU A 13 -10.74 -10.63 7.34
N LEU A 14 -10.01 -10.32 6.26
CA LEU A 14 -10.09 -9.01 5.61
C LEU A 14 -11.48 -8.73 5.04
N GLY A 15 -12.16 -9.73 4.50
CA GLY A 15 -13.53 -9.59 4.00
C GLY A 15 -14.49 -9.14 5.09
N GLU A 16 -14.42 -9.76 6.27
CA GLU A 16 -15.24 -9.38 7.43
C GLU A 16 -14.90 -7.97 7.94
N ASP A 17 -13.61 -7.63 8.04
CA ASP A 17 -13.16 -6.30 8.45
C ASP A 17 -13.65 -5.21 7.48
N ILE A 18 -13.59 -5.48 6.18
CA ILE A 18 -14.06 -4.58 5.13
C ILE A 18 -15.57 -4.36 5.24
N LEU A 19 -16.37 -5.40 5.43
CA LEU A 19 -17.83 -5.27 5.59
C LEU A 19 -18.18 -4.40 6.80
N LYS A 20 -17.56 -4.65 7.95
CA LYS A 20 -17.74 -3.83 9.16
C LYS A 20 -17.36 -2.37 8.93
N LEU A 21 -16.29 -2.11 8.18
CA LEU A 21 -15.90 -0.75 7.83
C LEU A 21 -16.91 -0.07 6.89
N GLN A 22 -17.47 -0.79 5.92
CA GLN A 22 -18.52 -0.24 5.05
C GLN A 22 -19.72 0.22 5.85
N ASP A 23 -20.18 -0.59 6.80
CA ASP A 23 -21.33 -0.26 7.64
C ASP A 23 -21.03 0.96 8.53
N ARG A 24 -19.85 0.99 9.18
CA ARG A 24 -19.40 2.16 9.96
C ARG A 24 -19.28 3.43 9.13
N ILE A 25 -18.84 3.33 7.87
CA ILE A 25 -18.77 4.48 6.95
C ILE A 25 -20.17 4.98 6.62
N ARG A 26 -21.11 4.08 6.30
CA ARG A 26 -22.52 4.46 6.03
C ARG A 26 -23.15 5.12 7.24
N GLU A 27 -22.97 4.57 8.43
CA GLU A 27 -23.43 5.14 9.69
C GLU A 27 -22.85 6.54 9.93
N ALA A 28 -21.54 6.71 9.76
CA ALA A 28 -20.87 8.01 9.89
C ALA A 28 -21.34 9.03 8.83
N CYS A 29 -21.83 8.57 7.68
CA CYS A 29 -22.44 9.40 6.65
C CYS A 29 -23.94 9.68 6.87
N GLY A 30 -24.51 9.34 8.04
CA GLY A 30 -25.93 9.55 8.32
C GLY A 30 -26.85 8.50 7.72
N GLY A 31 -26.35 7.29 7.44
CA GLY A 31 -27.13 6.17 6.91
C GLY A 31 -27.40 6.22 5.41
N ILE A 32 -26.70 7.10 4.69
CA ILE A 32 -26.82 7.19 3.22
C ILE A 32 -26.25 5.92 2.60
N ASP A 33 -27.04 5.26 1.76
CA ASP A 33 -26.55 4.14 0.96
C ASP A 33 -25.89 4.65 -0.32
N PHE A 34 -24.62 4.30 -0.52
CA PHE A 34 -23.84 4.65 -1.69
C PHE A 34 -22.69 3.66 -1.87
N ASN A 35 -22.12 3.65 -3.07
CA ASN A 35 -20.95 2.87 -3.39
C ASN A 35 -19.67 3.59 -2.95
N ILE A 36 -19.10 3.17 -1.82
CA ILE A 36 -17.84 3.67 -1.26
C ILE A 36 -16.66 3.50 -2.22
N ASP A 37 -16.74 2.51 -3.12
CA ASP A 37 -15.71 2.24 -4.12
C ASP A 37 -15.77 3.19 -5.32
N SER A 38 -16.87 3.91 -5.48
CA SER A 38 -17.02 4.93 -6.52
C SER A 38 -16.46 6.26 -6.01
N PRO A 39 -15.32 6.74 -6.55
CA PRO A 39 -14.73 8.00 -6.12
C PRO A 39 -15.67 9.20 -6.31
N LYS A 40 -16.56 9.10 -7.30
CA LYS A 40 -17.60 10.10 -7.56
C LYS A 40 -18.63 10.12 -6.44
N GLN A 41 -19.31 9.00 -6.17
CA GLN A 41 -20.35 8.95 -5.14
C GLN A 41 -19.79 9.28 -3.76
N LEU A 42 -18.62 8.74 -3.41
CA LEU A 42 -17.92 9.08 -2.17
C LEU A 42 -17.59 10.58 -2.10
N GLY A 43 -17.13 11.18 -3.20
CA GLY A 43 -16.86 12.61 -3.27
C GLY A 43 -18.11 13.44 -3.01
N ASP A 44 -19.22 13.10 -3.69
CA ASP A 44 -20.49 13.80 -3.54
C ASP A 44 -21.00 13.72 -2.08
N VAL A 45 -20.90 12.55 -1.44
CA VAL A 45 -21.28 12.39 -0.03
C VAL A 45 -20.38 13.20 0.90
N LEU A 46 -19.05 13.10 0.76
CA LEU A 46 -18.11 13.79 1.65
C LEU A 46 -18.18 15.32 1.51
N PHE A 47 -18.26 15.82 0.29
CA PHE A 47 -18.06 17.24 -0.01
C PHE A 47 -19.35 18.03 -0.24
N GLU A 48 -20.40 17.42 -0.78
CA GLU A 48 -21.69 18.10 -0.98
C GLU A 48 -22.65 17.88 0.19
N THR A 49 -22.74 16.64 0.66
CA THR A 49 -23.68 16.27 1.73
C THR A 49 -23.12 16.63 3.11
N LEU A 50 -21.94 16.10 3.44
CA LEU A 50 -21.31 16.32 4.74
C LEU A 50 -20.49 17.62 4.80
N LYS A 51 -20.23 18.26 3.66
CA LYS A 51 -19.48 19.52 3.53
C LYS A 51 -18.10 19.52 4.21
N ILE A 52 -17.42 18.37 4.17
CA ILE A 52 -16.09 18.17 4.76
C ILE A 52 -15.05 18.93 3.91
N GLY A 53 -14.09 19.63 4.52
CA GLY A 53 -13.00 20.30 3.77
C GLY A 53 -13.30 21.71 3.26
N GLY A 54 -14.38 22.34 3.74
CA GLY A 54 -14.65 23.76 3.56
C GLY A 54 -15.15 24.14 2.16
N GLU A 55 -15.05 25.42 1.81
CA GLU A 55 -15.77 26.01 0.66
C GLU A 55 -15.25 25.60 -0.72
N LYS A 56 -14.02 25.09 -0.84
CA LYS A 56 -13.40 24.75 -2.13
C LYS A 56 -12.65 23.41 -2.09
N PRO A 57 -13.38 22.27 -2.11
CA PRO A 57 -12.75 20.97 -2.22
C PRO A 57 -12.00 20.85 -3.56
N LYS A 58 -10.84 20.19 -3.53
CA LYS A 58 -10.04 19.97 -4.75
C LYS A 58 -10.80 19.10 -5.75
N ARG A 59 -10.67 19.40 -7.04
CA ARG A 59 -11.34 18.69 -8.13
C ARG A 59 -10.34 18.20 -9.19
N THR A 60 -10.68 17.11 -9.84
CA THR A 60 -9.94 16.56 -10.98
C THR A 60 -10.12 17.45 -12.21
N LYS A 61 -9.34 17.20 -13.26
CA LYS A 61 -9.51 17.85 -14.58
C LYS A 61 -10.91 17.61 -15.17
N THR A 62 -11.58 16.52 -14.79
CA THR A 62 -12.94 16.17 -15.22
C THR A 62 -14.03 16.76 -14.33
N GLY A 63 -13.66 17.58 -13.33
CA GLY A 63 -14.60 18.27 -12.45
C GLY A 63 -15.12 17.46 -11.26
N GLN A 64 -14.72 16.19 -11.13
CA GLN A 64 -15.06 15.32 -9.99
C GLN A 64 -14.25 15.73 -8.75
N TYR A 65 -14.81 15.53 -7.56
CA TYR A 65 -14.03 15.76 -6.33
C TYR A 65 -12.85 14.80 -6.22
N GLN A 66 -11.70 15.33 -5.81
CA GLN A 66 -10.54 14.51 -5.49
C GLN A 66 -10.73 13.88 -4.11
N THR A 67 -10.83 12.57 -4.09
CA THR A 67 -10.88 11.79 -2.85
C THR A 67 -9.58 11.00 -2.66
N SER A 68 -8.46 11.37 -3.28
CA SER A 68 -7.21 10.59 -3.17
C SER A 68 -6.66 10.56 -1.74
N GLU A 69 -5.78 9.60 -1.44
CA GLU A 69 -5.21 9.41 -0.10
C GLU A 69 -4.55 10.68 0.42
N ASP A 70 -3.80 11.38 -0.41
CA ASP A 70 -3.16 12.67 -0.14
C ASP A 70 -4.16 13.78 0.21
N VAL A 71 -5.32 13.82 -0.45
CA VAL A 71 -6.36 14.82 -0.15
C VAL A 71 -7.10 14.46 1.14
N LEU A 72 -7.51 13.20 1.30
CA LEU A 72 -8.22 12.75 2.48
C LEU A 72 -7.33 12.80 3.74
N SER A 73 -6.03 12.57 3.62
CA SER A 73 -5.09 12.66 4.75
C SER A 73 -5.05 14.06 5.35
N THR A 74 -5.24 15.11 4.55
CA THR A 74 -5.33 16.50 5.06
C THR A 74 -6.64 16.81 5.78
N LEU A 75 -7.64 15.91 5.70
CA LEU A 75 -8.99 16.07 6.23
C LEU A 75 -9.31 15.09 7.36
N VAL A 76 -8.30 14.36 7.88
CA VAL A 76 -8.50 13.32 8.90
C VAL A 76 -9.21 13.86 10.14
N ASP A 77 -8.86 15.09 10.56
CA ASP A 77 -9.45 15.73 11.75
C ASP A 77 -10.79 16.44 11.46
N ALA A 78 -11.18 16.54 10.19
CA ALA A 78 -12.39 17.27 9.80
C ALA A 78 -13.68 16.47 10.05
N HIS A 79 -13.62 15.13 9.97
CA HIS A 79 -14.78 14.27 10.20
C HIS A 79 -14.37 12.82 10.47
N PRO A 80 -15.02 12.10 11.41
CA PRO A 80 -14.68 10.71 11.76
C PRO A 80 -14.79 9.72 10.58
N VAL A 81 -15.53 10.05 9.53
CA VAL A 81 -15.64 9.20 8.33
C VAL A 81 -14.34 9.13 7.53
N VAL A 82 -13.51 10.18 7.56
CA VAL A 82 -12.31 10.28 6.74
C VAL A 82 -11.29 9.18 7.07
N PRO A 83 -10.89 8.97 8.34
CA PRO A 83 -10.00 7.86 8.69
C PRO A 83 -10.61 6.49 8.35
N LEU A 84 -11.92 6.31 8.50
CA LEU A 84 -12.59 5.05 8.13
C LEU A 84 -12.47 4.75 6.63
N VAL A 85 -12.65 5.77 5.78
CA VAL A 85 -12.52 5.63 4.32
C VAL A 85 -11.08 5.31 3.92
N LEU A 86 -10.09 5.95 4.57
CA LEU A 86 -8.67 5.67 4.34
C LEU A 86 -8.33 4.21 4.70
N GLU A 87 -8.78 3.76 5.87
CA GLU A 87 -8.60 2.37 6.33
C GLU A 87 -9.28 1.37 5.37
N TYR A 88 -10.53 1.62 5.02
CA TYR A 88 -11.30 0.80 4.08
C TYR A 88 -10.56 0.62 2.75
N ARG A 89 -10.03 1.71 2.17
CA ARG A 89 -9.27 1.66 0.92
C ARG A 89 -7.97 0.90 1.05
N ALA A 90 -7.27 1.08 2.17
CA ALA A 90 -6.05 0.33 2.45
C ALA A 90 -6.35 -1.17 2.50
N LEU A 91 -7.35 -1.61 3.27
CA LEU A 91 -7.72 -3.02 3.37
C LEU A 91 -8.24 -3.58 2.05
N ARG A 92 -9.09 -2.84 1.34
CA ARG A 92 -9.61 -3.26 0.04
C ARG A 92 -8.49 -3.46 -0.97
N LYS A 93 -7.53 -2.53 -1.04
CA LYS A 93 -6.35 -2.65 -1.90
C LYS A 93 -5.48 -3.84 -1.50
N LEU A 94 -5.24 -4.04 -0.20
CA LEU A 94 -4.49 -5.21 0.30
C LEU A 94 -5.15 -6.51 -0.17
N LYS A 95 -6.48 -6.62 0.03
CA LYS A 95 -7.25 -7.81 -0.33
C LYS A 95 -7.24 -8.05 -1.85
N SER A 96 -7.64 -7.08 -2.65
CA SER A 96 -7.84 -7.25 -4.10
C SER A 96 -6.55 -7.30 -4.90
N THR A 97 -5.50 -6.58 -4.48
CA THR A 97 -4.25 -6.50 -5.24
C THR A 97 -3.32 -7.66 -4.92
N TYR A 98 -3.39 -8.20 -3.70
CA TYR A 98 -2.43 -9.20 -3.23
C TYR A 98 -3.09 -10.46 -2.68
N VAL A 99 -3.98 -10.34 -1.69
CA VAL A 99 -4.42 -11.52 -0.90
C VAL A 99 -5.30 -12.46 -1.72
N ASP A 100 -6.17 -11.92 -2.57
CA ASP A 100 -7.03 -12.72 -3.45
C ASP A 100 -6.29 -13.20 -4.71
N THR A 101 -5.42 -12.35 -5.28
CA THR A 101 -4.77 -12.58 -6.56
C THR A 101 -3.53 -13.47 -6.49
N LEU A 102 -2.69 -13.35 -5.45
CA LEU A 102 -1.44 -14.13 -5.36
C LEU A 102 -1.67 -15.64 -5.30
N PRO A 103 -2.67 -16.19 -4.57
CA PRO A 103 -3.01 -17.60 -4.60
C PRO A 103 -3.27 -18.16 -6.00
N ASP A 104 -3.98 -17.39 -6.84
CA ASP A 104 -4.36 -17.80 -8.19
C ASP A 104 -3.18 -17.73 -9.18
N MET A 105 -2.09 -17.07 -8.78
CA MET A 105 -0.84 -16.95 -9.56
C MET A 105 0.22 -17.99 -9.16
N VAL A 106 -0.12 -18.93 -8.27
CA VAL A 106 0.77 -20.05 -7.94
C VAL A 106 0.73 -21.06 -9.07
N ASP A 107 1.90 -21.35 -9.63
CA ASP A 107 2.06 -22.41 -10.63
C ASP A 107 1.90 -23.78 -9.96
N PRO A 108 0.93 -24.62 -10.39
CA PRO A 108 0.65 -25.90 -9.77
C PRO A 108 1.78 -26.93 -9.93
N ALA A 109 2.62 -26.81 -10.96
CA ALA A 109 3.72 -27.74 -11.19
C ALA A 109 4.89 -27.49 -10.23
N THR A 110 5.14 -26.22 -9.87
CA THR A 110 6.27 -25.84 -9.01
C THR A 110 5.86 -25.48 -7.59
N GLY A 111 4.58 -25.18 -7.34
CA GLY A 111 4.09 -24.66 -6.07
C GLY A 111 4.65 -23.27 -5.73
N ARG A 112 5.00 -22.46 -6.73
CA ARG A 112 5.66 -21.16 -6.57
C ARG A 112 4.95 -20.07 -7.38
N VAL A 113 5.11 -18.83 -6.92
CA VAL A 113 4.78 -17.65 -7.71
C VAL A 113 6.02 -17.25 -8.50
N HIS A 114 5.84 -16.99 -9.79
CA HIS A 114 6.91 -16.56 -10.69
C HIS A 114 6.64 -15.12 -11.12
N THR A 115 7.58 -14.21 -10.90
CA THR A 115 7.51 -12.82 -11.36
C THR A 115 8.42 -12.64 -12.57
N SER A 116 8.08 -11.68 -13.43
CA SER A 116 8.94 -11.27 -14.55
C SER A 116 9.64 -9.97 -14.22
N TYR A 117 10.98 -9.96 -14.22
CA TYR A 117 11.77 -8.74 -14.09
C TYR A 117 12.03 -8.12 -15.47
N ARG A 118 11.57 -6.89 -15.66
CA ARG A 118 11.81 -6.10 -16.86
C ARG A 118 13.01 -5.19 -16.65
N GLN A 119 13.98 -5.29 -17.54
CA GLN A 119 15.26 -4.58 -17.42
C GLN A 119 15.27 -3.20 -18.10
N ALA A 120 14.46 -2.99 -19.14
CA ALA A 120 14.51 -1.81 -19.99
C ALA A 120 13.24 -0.91 -19.92
N VAL A 121 12.58 -0.87 -18.77
CA VAL A 121 11.30 -0.13 -18.61
C VAL A 121 11.49 1.20 -17.87
N ALA A 122 12.23 1.22 -16.76
CA ALA A 122 12.40 2.45 -15.99
C ALA A 122 13.48 3.36 -16.60
N ALA A 123 13.17 4.63 -16.78
CA ALA A 123 14.13 5.63 -17.29
C ALA A 123 15.39 5.77 -16.42
N THR A 124 15.31 5.42 -15.13
CA THR A 124 16.42 5.45 -14.18
C THR A 124 17.32 4.21 -14.23
N GLY A 125 17.00 3.22 -15.05
CA GLY A 125 17.71 1.93 -15.11
C GLY A 125 17.33 0.94 -14.01
N ARG A 126 16.32 1.23 -13.17
CA ARG A 126 15.79 0.26 -12.19
C ARG A 126 15.06 -0.89 -12.89
N LEU A 127 15.18 -2.09 -12.31
CA LEU A 127 14.31 -3.21 -12.68
C LEU A 127 12.86 -2.91 -12.26
N SER A 128 11.90 -3.31 -13.07
CA SER A 128 10.50 -3.42 -12.65
C SER A 128 10.06 -4.89 -12.62
N SER A 129 9.04 -5.20 -11.81
CA SER A 129 8.48 -6.55 -11.72
C SER A 129 6.99 -6.54 -12.10
N GLU A 130 6.56 -7.57 -12.84
CA GLU A 130 5.16 -7.74 -13.25
C GLU A 130 4.77 -9.23 -13.33
N SER A 131 3.46 -9.47 -13.36
CA SER A 131 2.84 -10.79 -13.51
C SER A 131 3.32 -11.87 -12.52
N PRO A 132 3.23 -11.67 -11.18
CA PRO A 132 2.81 -10.46 -10.45
C PRO A 132 3.97 -9.51 -10.13
N ASN A 133 3.64 -8.27 -9.74
CA ASN A 133 4.61 -7.33 -9.20
C ASN A 133 4.98 -7.71 -7.75
N LEU A 134 6.15 -8.31 -7.56
CA LEU A 134 6.67 -8.73 -6.26
C LEU A 134 7.60 -7.68 -5.60
N GLN A 135 7.91 -6.58 -6.29
CA GLN A 135 8.68 -5.47 -5.69
C GLN A 135 7.83 -4.64 -4.73
N ASN A 136 6.52 -4.55 -4.98
CA ASN A 136 5.60 -3.69 -4.21
C ASN A 136 4.85 -4.44 -3.09
N ILE A 137 5.34 -5.59 -2.63
CA ILE A 137 4.69 -6.33 -1.55
C ILE A 137 4.69 -5.49 -0.25
N PRO A 138 3.51 -5.22 0.35
CA PRO A 138 3.37 -4.37 1.53
C PRO A 138 4.24 -4.80 2.73
N ILE A 139 4.72 -3.83 3.52
CA ILE A 139 5.50 -4.10 4.75
C ILE A 139 5.26 -3.10 5.89
N ARG A 140 4.75 -1.91 5.57
CA ARG A 140 4.66 -0.81 6.54
C ARG A 140 3.62 -1.06 7.63
N THR A 141 2.47 -1.62 7.27
CA THR A 141 1.36 -1.91 8.20
C THR A 141 1.41 -3.34 8.69
N GLU A 142 0.83 -3.61 9.85
CA GLU A 142 0.70 -4.97 10.41
C GLU A 142 -0.01 -5.92 9.44
N LYS A 143 -1.19 -5.53 8.93
CA LYS A 143 -1.94 -6.30 7.91
C LYS A 143 -1.12 -6.52 6.63
N GLY A 144 -0.26 -5.56 6.25
CA GLY A 144 0.67 -5.72 5.14
C GLY A 144 1.77 -6.75 5.40
N ARG A 145 2.29 -6.80 6.64
CA ARG A 145 3.30 -7.80 7.05
C ARG A 145 2.75 -9.22 7.01
N GLU A 146 1.46 -9.43 7.27
CA GLU A 146 0.83 -10.75 7.14
C GLU A 146 0.95 -11.30 5.71
N ILE A 147 0.84 -10.45 4.69
CA ILE A 147 1.04 -10.86 3.29
C ILE A 147 2.48 -11.34 3.07
N ARG A 148 3.48 -10.65 3.65
CA ARG A 148 4.88 -11.06 3.55
C ARG A 148 5.16 -12.37 4.25
N LYS A 149 4.51 -12.64 5.40
CA LYS A 149 4.66 -13.92 6.10
C LYS A 149 4.24 -15.12 5.25
N ALA A 150 3.34 -14.93 4.28
CA ALA A 150 2.96 -15.98 3.34
C ALA A 150 4.09 -16.33 2.35
N PHE A 151 5.12 -15.49 2.18
CA PHE A 151 6.30 -15.84 1.38
C PHE A 151 7.24 -16.69 2.23
N VAL A 152 7.14 -18.00 2.05
CA VAL A 152 7.86 -18.99 2.86
C VAL A 152 9.03 -19.62 2.09
N PRO A 153 10.05 -20.16 2.79
CA PRO A 153 11.08 -21.00 2.19
C PRO A 153 10.47 -22.16 1.38
N ARG A 154 11.28 -22.77 0.53
CA ARG A 154 10.83 -23.90 -0.29
C ARG A 154 10.43 -25.11 0.55
N ASP A 155 11.18 -25.40 1.60
CA ASP A 155 11.04 -26.52 2.52
C ASP A 155 11.78 -26.21 3.85
N GLN A 156 11.85 -27.19 4.77
CA GLN A 156 12.42 -27.02 6.12
C GLN A 156 13.95 -26.88 6.14
N ASP A 157 14.64 -27.33 5.09
CA ASP A 157 16.10 -27.30 5.00
C ASP A 157 16.61 -25.97 4.40
N HIS A 158 15.70 -25.03 4.11
CA HIS A 158 16.03 -23.75 3.49
C HIS A 158 15.51 -22.56 4.31
N LEU A 159 16.22 -21.44 4.18
CA LEU A 159 15.86 -20.16 4.77
C LEU A 159 15.76 -19.08 3.68
N LEU A 160 14.98 -18.04 3.95
CA LEU A 160 14.98 -16.82 3.14
C LEU A 160 15.93 -15.80 3.78
N LEU A 161 16.95 -15.40 3.03
CA LEU A 161 17.83 -14.30 3.40
C LEU A 161 17.38 -13.03 2.67
N SER A 162 17.21 -11.94 3.43
CA SER A 162 16.92 -10.62 2.87
C SER A 162 18.04 -9.67 3.25
N ALA A 163 18.57 -8.94 2.27
CA ALA A 163 19.58 -7.92 2.44
C ALA A 163 19.09 -6.63 1.76
N ASP A 164 19.18 -5.52 2.47
CA ASP A 164 18.80 -4.19 2.00
C ASP A 164 19.94 -3.21 2.32
N TYR A 165 20.25 -2.32 1.39
CA TYR A 165 21.29 -1.32 1.60
C TYR A 165 20.76 -0.20 2.49
N SER A 166 21.37 -0.04 3.67
CA SER A 166 21.07 1.08 4.55
C SER A 166 21.32 2.42 3.85
N GLN A 167 20.25 3.20 3.66
CA GLN A 167 20.30 4.59 3.18
C GLN A 167 21.00 4.76 1.83
N ILE A 168 20.82 3.80 0.91
CA ILE A 168 21.59 3.74 -0.35
C ILE A 168 21.54 5.04 -1.16
N GLU A 169 20.36 5.65 -1.29
CA GLU A 169 20.22 6.88 -2.09
C GLU A 169 20.99 8.05 -1.48
N LEU A 170 20.95 8.22 -0.16
CA LEU A 170 21.71 9.27 0.52
C LEU A 170 23.22 9.03 0.44
N ARG A 171 23.66 7.78 0.52
CA ARG A 171 25.08 7.42 0.35
C ARG A 171 25.58 7.73 -1.06
N VAL A 172 24.77 7.43 -2.08
CA VAL A 172 25.06 7.79 -3.47
C VAL A 172 25.13 9.30 -3.64
N ILE A 173 24.18 10.05 -3.06
CA ILE A 173 24.18 11.53 -3.08
C ILE A 173 25.43 12.09 -2.40
N ALA A 174 25.82 11.58 -1.23
CA ALA A 174 27.03 12.02 -0.52
C ALA A 174 28.30 11.81 -1.36
N HIS A 175 28.36 10.70 -2.10
CA HIS A 175 29.48 10.44 -3.02
C HIS A 175 29.45 11.38 -4.23
N MET A 176 28.30 11.55 -4.89
CA MET A 176 28.16 12.37 -6.11
C MET A 176 28.34 13.87 -5.84
N SER A 177 27.86 14.35 -4.70
CA SER A 177 27.94 15.77 -4.33
C SER A 177 29.31 16.18 -3.78
N GLY A 178 30.09 15.24 -3.25
CA GLY A 178 31.32 15.55 -2.53
C GLY A 178 31.11 16.24 -1.18
N ASP A 179 29.89 16.24 -0.64
CA ASP A 179 29.59 16.91 0.62
C ASP A 179 30.32 16.24 1.80
N LYS A 180 31.26 16.98 2.39
CA LYS A 180 32.11 16.47 3.48
C LYS A 180 31.30 16.13 4.74
N GLY A 181 30.25 16.89 5.03
CA GLY A 181 29.40 16.65 6.20
C GLY A 181 28.67 15.32 6.11
N LEU A 182 28.03 15.06 4.98
CA LEU A 182 27.33 13.79 4.70
C LEU A 182 28.31 12.61 4.64
N GLN A 183 29.48 12.78 4.00
CA GLN A 183 30.48 11.73 3.93
C GLN A 183 31.04 11.37 5.31
N GLU A 184 31.34 12.37 6.14
CA GLU A 184 31.77 12.15 7.51
C GLU A 184 30.68 11.53 8.38
N ALA A 185 29.42 11.95 8.21
CA ALA A 185 28.30 11.35 8.93
C ALA A 185 28.19 9.85 8.63
N PHE A 186 28.27 9.47 7.35
CA PHE A 186 28.23 8.07 6.96
C PHE A 186 29.46 7.27 7.37
N SER A 187 30.66 7.85 7.35
CA SER A 187 31.89 7.17 7.79
C SER A 187 31.94 6.95 9.30
N LYS A 188 31.29 7.85 10.07
CA LYS A 188 31.10 7.73 11.52
C LYS A 188 29.88 6.87 11.92
N GLY A 189 29.13 6.34 10.94
CA GLY A 189 27.97 5.49 11.20
C GLY A 189 26.73 6.23 11.74
N LEU A 190 26.64 7.54 11.53
CA LEU A 190 25.48 8.33 11.94
C LEU A 190 24.27 8.01 11.05
N ASP A 191 23.10 7.91 11.67
CA ASP A 191 21.83 7.73 10.97
C ASP A 191 21.21 9.09 10.65
N ILE A 192 21.24 9.47 9.37
CA ILE A 192 20.74 10.75 8.88
C ILE A 192 19.20 10.79 8.85
N HIS A 193 18.50 9.64 8.90
CA HIS A 193 17.04 9.60 9.00
C HIS A 193 16.51 9.83 10.42
N ALA A 194 17.37 9.74 11.44
CA ALA A 194 17.01 9.96 12.84
C ALA A 194 17.21 11.41 13.31
N ALA A 195 17.69 12.29 12.43
CA ALA A 195 17.99 13.71 12.70
C ALA A 195 16.82 14.64 12.34
#